data_AF-A0A2U1M5L6-F1
#
_entry.id   AF-A0A2U1M5L6-F1
#
_cell.length_a   1.000
_cell.length_b   1.000
_cell.length_c   1.000
_cell.angle_alpha   90.00
_cell.angle_beta   90.00
_cell.angle_gamma   90.00
#
_symmetry.space_group_name_H-M   'P 1'
#
loop_
_entity.id
_entity.type
_entity.pdbx_description
1 polymer ?
#
loop_
_entity_poly.entity_id
_entity_poly.type
_entity_poly.pdbx_seq_one_letter_code
_entity_poly.pdbx_strand_id
1 'polypeptide(L)'
;MKDVGQDVPTSSQIEVSKQVKKSAKLIMKPKDVQMKRKGRDSAGSRMFKEFMVKQGERLDRLIEILESDAYGVNKDDPYSASSCMSVINGMIDGGMMPDDSPLCYLAMDLFEDAVQRKLFMTMRSERNQFGY
;
A
#
# COMPACT_ATOMS: atom_id res chain seq x y z
N MET A 1 -16.54 -68.99 -28.13
CA MET A 1 -15.23 -68.50 -27.66
C MET A 1 -15.17 -68.88 -26.19
N LYS A 2 -14.40 -69.92 -25.84
CA LYS A 2 -13.07 -69.81 -25.16
C LYS A 2 -13.16 -68.87 -23.96
N ASP A 3 -12.82 -69.21 -22.73
CA ASP A 3 -12.06 -70.30 -22.11
C ASP A 3 -12.38 -70.18 -20.60
N VAL A 4 -12.66 -71.26 -19.85
CA VAL A 4 -11.72 -71.92 -18.91
C VAL A 4 -11.22 -70.99 -17.79
N GLY A 5 -11.30 -71.32 -16.50
CA GLY A 5 -11.57 -72.59 -15.86
C GLY A 5 -11.41 -72.44 -14.35
N GLN A 6 -12.12 -73.33 -13.69
CA GLN A 6 -12.27 -73.64 -12.27
C GLN A 6 -11.02 -73.71 -11.38
N ASP A 7 -11.32 -73.63 -10.08
CA ASP A 7 -10.73 -74.34 -8.92
C ASP A 7 -9.48 -73.78 -8.19
N VAL A 8 -9.81 -73.04 -7.11
CA VAL A 8 -9.38 -73.19 -5.68
C VAL A 8 -8.73 -74.55 -5.35
N PRO A 9 -7.75 -74.78 -4.41
CA PRO A 9 -7.46 -74.08 -3.12
C PRO A 9 -5.95 -73.99 -2.70
N THR A 10 -5.68 -73.56 -1.46
CA THR A 10 -4.68 -74.16 -0.50
C THR A 10 -3.43 -73.34 -0.13
N SER A 11 -3.44 -72.89 1.13
CA SER A 11 -2.42 -73.07 2.20
C SER A 11 -0.99 -72.50 2.15
N SER A 12 -0.61 -72.09 3.38
CA SER A 12 0.67 -72.24 4.10
C SER A 12 1.82 -71.23 3.92
N GLN A 13 2.02 -70.48 5.02
CA GLN A 13 3.26 -70.16 5.74
C GLN A 13 4.54 -69.84 4.97
N ILE A 14 5.10 -68.64 5.20
CA ILE A 14 6.53 -68.48 5.55
C ILE A 14 6.66 -67.39 6.62
N GLU A 15 7.06 -67.84 7.81
CA GLU A 15 7.63 -67.03 8.88
C GLU A 15 8.90 -66.32 8.38
N VAL A 16 8.88 -64.99 8.29
CA VAL A 16 10.13 -64.22 8.19
C VAL A 16 10.12 -63.18 9.30
N SER A 17 10.71 -63.57 10.42
CA SER A 17 11.15 -62.65 11.47
C SER A 17 12.08 -61.61 10.85
N LYS A 18 11.54 -60.43 10.53
CA LYS A 18 12.34 -59.23 10.34
C LYS A 18 12.27 -58.42 11.62
N GLN A 19 13.21 -58.73 12.50
CA GLN A 19 13.63 -57.91 13.62
C GLN A 19 13.70 -56.44 13.18
N VAL A 20 12.71 -55.64 13.58
CA VAL A 20 12.73 -54.19 13.40
C VAL A 20 13.84 -53.67 14.32
N LYS A 21 15.02 -53.44 13.77
CA LYS A 21 16.09 -52.73 14.47
C LYS A 21 15.57 -51.32 14.76
N LYS A 22 15.12 -51.10 16.01
CA LYS A 22 14.88 -49.75 16.54
C LYS A 22 16.15 -48.96 16.31
N SER A 23 16.11 -47.97 15.42
CA SER A 23 17.20 -47.01 15.28
C SER A 23 17.28 -46.22 16.59
N ALA A 24 18.41 -46.33 17.28
CA ALA A 24 18.68 -45.51 18.44
C ALA A 24 18.71 -44.04 17.98
N LYS A 25 17.80 -43.22 18.50
CA LYS A 25 17.88 -41.76 18.36
C LYS A 25 19.18 -41.30 19.01
N LEU A 26 20.23 -41.11 18.21
CA LEU A 26 21.38 -40.31 18.62
C LEU A 26 20.88 -38.88 18.80
N ILE A 27 20.72 -38.45 20.04
CA ILE A 27 20.51 -37.05 20.38
C ILE A 27 21.84 -36.35 20.15
N MET A 28 22.08 -35.90 18.92
CA MET A 28 23.15 -34.95 18.65
C MET A 28 22.69 -33.57 19.09
N LYS A 29 23.47 -32.91 19.95
CA LYS A 29 23.22 -31.51 20.34
C LYS A 29 23.14 -30.64 19.07
N PRO A 30 22.15 -29.74 18.95
CA PRO A 30 22.06 -28.84 17.80
C PRO A 30 23.34 -28.02 17.70
N LYS A 31 23.97 -28.01 16.51
CA LYS A 31 25.11 -27.16 16.23
C LYS A 31 24.58 -25.74 16.06
N ASP A 32 25.08 -24.81 16.86
CA ASP A 32 24.69 -23.40 16.77
C ASP A 32 25.37 -22.77 15.55
N VAL A 33 24.72 -22.90 14.39
CA VAL A 33 25.18 -22.29 13.14
C VAL A 33 24.62 -20.87 13.10
N GLN A 34 25.47 -19.88 13.35
CA GLN A 34 25.08 -18.48 13.17
C GLN A 34 24.67 -18.24 11.71
N MET A 35 23.37 -18.12 11.47
CA MET A 35 22.82 -17.81 10.15
C MET A 35 23.08 -16.33 9.84
N LYS A 36 24.15 -16.05 9.07
CA LYS A 36 24.43 -14.71 8.54
C LYS A 36 23.32 -14.33 7.55
N ARG A 37 22.32 -13.56 7.99
CA ARG A 37 21.32 -12.97 7.10
C ARG A 37 21.98 -11.82 6.32
N LYS A 38 22.25 -12.04 5.03
CA LYS A 38 22.57 -10.94 4.11
C LYS A 38 21.23 -10.38 3.61
N GLY A 39 20.87 -9.18 4.05
CA GLY A 39 19.64 -8.51 3.59
C GLY A 39 19.71 -8.32 2.08
N ARG A 40 18.83 -8.98 1.34
CA ARG A 40 18.62 -8.72 -0.08
C ARG A 40 17.52 -7.67 -0.16
N ASP A 41 17.76 -6.56 -0.84
CA ASP A 41 16.70 -5.60 -1.15
C ASP A 41 15.61 -6.36 -1.92
N SER A 42 14.43 -6.46 -1.32
CA SER A 42 13.28 -7.09 -1.96
C SER A 42 12.77 -6.18 -3.07
N ALA A 43 12.06 -6.76 -4.05
CA ALA A 43 11.36 -5.96 -5.06
C ALA A 43 10.42 -4.93 -4.41
N GLY A 44 9.74 -5.31 -3.32
CA GLY A 44 8.92 -4.40 -2.52
C GLY A 44 9.70 -3.25 -1.90
N SER A 45 10.86 -3.51 -1.30
CA SER A 45 11.76 -2.47 -0.76
C SER A 45 12.17 -1.47 -1.83
N ARG A 46 12.50 -1.96 -3.03
CA ARG A 46 12.87 -1.10 -4.16
C ARG A 46 11.71 -0.23 -4.63
N MET A 47 10.54 -0.82 -4.86
CA MET A 47 9.34 -0.06 -5.28
C MET A 47 8.94 0.98 -4.23
N PHE A 48 9.06 0.65 -2.95
CA PHE A 48 8.77 1.59 -1.87
C PHE A 48 9.75 2.77 -1.88
N LYS A 49 11.05 2.53 -2.06
CA LYS A 49 12.04 3.62 -2.19
C LYS A 49 11.73 4.52 -3.39
N GLU A 50 11.43 3.95 -4.55
CA GLU A 50 11.06 4.70 -5.75
C GLU A 50 9.79 5.54 -5.52
N PHE A 51 8.81 4.98 -4.82
CA PHE A 51 7.60 5.71 -4.44
C PHE A 51 7.92 6.89 -3.52
N MET A 52 8.74 6.69 -2.48
CA MET A 52 9.13 7.75 -1.54
C MET A 52 9.88 8.89 -2.24
N VAL A 53 10.75 8.57 -3.20
CA VAL A 53 11.45 9.60 -4.01
C VAL A 53 10.44 10.44 -4.79
N LYS A 54 9.48 9.81 -5.47
CA LYS A 54 8.43 10.53 -6.20
C LYS A 54 7.57 11.41 -5.31
N GLN A 55 7.25 10.94 -4.09
CA GLN A 55 6.54 11.77 -3.12
C GLN A 55 7.36 12.98 -2.67
N GLY A 56 8.69 12.82 -2.50
CA GLY A 56 9.60 13.93 -2.20
C GLY A 56 9.58 14.99 -3.30
N GLU A 57 9.81 14.58 -4.56
CA GLU A 57 9.79 15.49 -5.72
C GLU A 57 8.44 16.23 -5.85
N ARG A 58 7.36 15.56 -5.48
CA ARG A 58 6.01 16.13 -5.49
C ARG A 58 5.85 17.22 -4.42
N LEU A 59 6.32 16.96 -3.19
CA LEU A 59 6.29 17.94 -2.12
C LEU A 59 7.14 19.18 -2.46
N ASP A 60 8.31 18.99 -3.06
CA ASP A 60 9.18 20.09 -3.48
C ASP A 60 8.47 21.00 -4.50
N ARG A 61 7.77 20.42 -5.49
CA ARG A 61 6.97 21.19 -6.46
C ARG A 61 5.83 21.96 -5.79
N LEU A 62 5.17 21.35 -4.81
CA LEU A 62 4.10 22.02 -4.08
C LEU A 62 4.61 23.24 -3.31
N ILE A 63 5.78 23.11 -2.67
CA ILE A 63 6.43 24.22 -2.00
C ILE A 63 6.73 25.35 -2.99
N GLU A 64 7.27 25.03 -4.17
CA GLU A 64 7.56 26.02 -5.22
C GLU A 64 6.30 26.77 -5.69
N ILE A 65 5.18 26.07 -5.83
CA ILE A 65 3.88 26.68 -6.18
C ILE A 65 3.42 27.63 -5.07
N LEU A 66 3.49 27.20 -3.81
CA LEU A 66 3.08 28.02 -2.67
C LEU A 66 3.96 29.27 -2.49
N GLU A 67 5.27 29.13 -2.69
CA GLU A 67 6.20 30.26 -2.69
C GLU A 67 5.90 31.24 -3.84
N SER A 68 5.60 30.71 -5.03
CA SER A 68 5.21 31.51 -6.19
C SER A 68 3.90 32.27 -5.96
N ASP A 69 2.94 31.67 -5.24
CA ASP A 69 1.70 32.35 -4.86
C ASP A 69 1.93 33.43 -3.80
N ALA A 70 2.87 33.23 -2.87
CA ALA A 70 3.17 34.20 -1.81
C ALA A 70 3.91 35.45 -2.31
N TYR A 71 4.84 35.28 -3.27
CA TYR A 71 5.76 36.34 -3.69
C TYR A 71 5.62 36.75 -5.16
N GLY A 72 4.80 36.06 -5.95
CA GLY A 72 4.72 36.21 -7.41
C GLY A 72 3.39 36.73 -7.94
N VAL A 73 3.18 36.49 -9.25
CA VAL A 73 2.06 37.02 -10.07
C VAL A 73 0.68 36.55 -9.59
N ASN A 74 0.62 35.42 -8.87
CA ASN A 74 -0.63 34.80 -8.44
C ASN A 74 -1.10 35.25 -7.05
N LYS A 75 -0.44 36.23 -6.44
CA LYS A 75 -0.80 36.71 -5.09
C LYS A 75 -2.27 37.15 -4.97
N ASP A 76 -2.81 37.67 -6.06
CA ASP A 76 -4.21 38.12 -6.16
C ASP A 76 -5.12 37.12 -6.90
N ASP A 77 -4.62 35.93 -7.27
CA ASP A 77 -5.44 34.89 -7.91
C ASP A 77 -6.35 34.22 -6.87
N PRO A 78 -7.69 34.35 -6.98
CA PRO A 78 -8.62 33.70 -6.08
C PRO A 78 -8.57 32.16 -6.16
N TYR A 79 -7.94 31.60 -7.19
CA TYR A 79 -7.78 30.16 -7.42
C TYR A 79 -6.34 29.68 -7.19
N SER A 80 -5.51 30.48 -6.52
CA SER A 80 -4.15 30.10 -6.14
C SER A 80 -4.15 28.88 -5.21
N ALA A 81 -3.03 28.15 -5.16
CA ALA A 81 -2.88 27.03 -4.24
C ALA A 81 -2.96 27.51 -2.78
N SER A 82 -2.41 28.69 -2.50
CA SER A 82 -2.54 29.36 -1.20
C SER A 82 -4.00 29.63 -0.80
N SER A 83 -4.81 30.13 -1.73
CA SER A 83 -6.25 30.35 -1.53
C SER A 83 -6.99 29.04 -1.24
N CYS A 84 -6.70 27.99 -2.03
CA CYS A 84 -7.27 26.66 -1.80
C CYS A 84 -6.87 26.08 -0.44
N MET A 85 -5.61 26.24 -0.04
CA MET A 85 -5.10 25.76 1.24
C MET A 85 -5.74 26.48 2.42
N SER A 86 -5.99 27.78 2.30
CA SER A 86 -6.72 28.56 3.30
C SER A 86 -8.15 28.07 3.51
N VAL A 87 -8.85 27.69 2.44
CA VAL A 87 -10.19 27.09 2.53
C VAL A 87 -10.15 25.74 3.24
N ILE A 88 -9.20 24.87 2.88
CA ILE A 88 -9.05 23.54 3.51
C ILE A 88 -8.72 23.68 5.00
N ASN A 89 -7.79 24.57 5.36
CA ASN A 89 -7.48 24.84 6.76
C ASN A 89 -8.71 25.36 7.52
N GLY A 90 -9.49 26.26 6.91
CA GLY A 90 -10.75 26.73 7.49
C GLY A 90 -11.79 25.61 7.68
N MET A 91 -11.84 24.61 6.79
CA MET A 91 -12.69 23.43 6.96
C MET A 91 -12.22 22.55 8.12
N ILE A 92 -10.91 22.41 8.33
CA ILE A 92 -10.32 21.66 9.44
C ILE A 92 -10.60 22.39 10.76
N ASP A 93 -10.25 23.67 10.85
CA ASP A 93 -10.45 24.51 12.04
C ASP A 93 -11.92 24.64 12.41
N GLY A 94 -12.80 24.68 11.41
CA GLY A 94 -14.26 24.69 11.58
C GLY A 94 -14.87 23.34 11.94
N GLY A 95 -14.08 22.28 12.07
CA GLY A 95 -14.54 20.92 12.40
C GLY A 95 -15.37 20.25 11.29
N MET A 96 -15.31 20.77 10.06
CA MET A 96 -15.98 20.18 8.89
C MET A 96 -15.18 19.02 8.30
N MET A 97 -13.88 18.94 8.61
CA MET A 97 -12.99 17.89 8.17
C MET A 97 -12.00 17.54 9.28
N PRO A 98 -11.75 16.25 9.58
CA PRO A 98 -10.69 15.89 10.50
C PRO A 98 -9.32 16.22 9.91
N ASP A 99 -8.37 16.55 10.78
CA ASP A 99 -7.00 16.90 10.46
C ASP A 99 -6.24 15.79 9.72
N ASP A 100 -6.56 14.53 10.05
CA ASP A 100 -5.99 13.32 9.42
C ASP A 100 -6.80 12.80 8.22
N SER A 101 -7.76 13.58 7.73
CA SER A 101 -8.65 13.18 6.64
C SER A 101 -7.86 12.75 5.39
N PRO A 102 -8.21 11.62 4.76
CA PRO A 102 -7.72 11.23 3.44
C PRO A 102 -7.83 12.35 2.38
N LEU A 103 -8.80 13.26 2.55
CA LEU A 103 -9.00 14.41 1.67
C LEU A 103 -7.86 15.44 1.79
N CYS A 104 -7.17 15.54 2.93
CA CYS A 104 -5.97 16.38 3.08
C CYS A 104 -4.84 15.90 2.17
N TYR A 105 -4.71 14.58 1.99
CA TYR A 105 -3.70 14.00 1.10
C TYR A 105 -4.06 14.21 -0.37
N LEU A 106 -5.35 14.20 -0.72
CA LEU A 106 -5.84 14.53 -2.05
C LEU A 106 -5.70 16.02 -2.39
N ALA A 107 -5.54 16.89 -1.38
CA ALA A 107 -5.28 18.30 -1.60
C ALA A 107 -3.96 18.56 -2.35
N MET A 108 -2.98 17.66 -2.26
CA MET A 108 -1.76 17.78 -3.05
C MET A 108 -2.03 17.69 -4.56
N ASP A 109 -2.94 16.79 -4.97
CA ASP A 109 -3.36 16.68 -6.38
C ASP A 109 -4.11 17.94 -6.83
N LEU A 110 -4.95 18.46 -5.93
CA LEU A 110 -5.68 19.70 -6.15
C LEU A 110 -4.72 20.89 -6.35
N PHE A 111 -3.67 21.03 -5.54
CA PHE A 111 -2.79 22.19 -5.58
C PHE A 111 -1.90 22.25 -6.83
N GLU A 112 -1.61 21.13 -7.48
CA GLU A 112 -0.79 21.12 -8.70
C GLU A 112 -1.58 21.58 -9.93
N ASP A 113 -2.87 21.25 -10.02
CA ASP A 113 -3.68 21.49 -11.22
C ASP A 113 -4.58 22.74 -11.09
N ALA A 114 -4.28 23.77 -11.88
CA ALA A 114 -5.04 25.02 -11.91
C ALA A 114 -6.53 24.84 -12.24
N VAL A 115 -6.89 23.88 -13.09
CA VAL A 115 -8.29 23.59 -13.45
C VAL A 115 -9.01 22.98 -12.26
N GLN A 116 -8.35 22.07 -11.55
CA GLN A 116 -8.90 21.45 -10.34
C GLN A 116 -9.06 22.49 -9.22
N ARG A 117 -8.06 23.36 -9.00
CA ARG A 117 -8.16 24.48 -8.04
C ARG A 117 -9.37 25.36 -8.34
N LYS A 118 -9.51 25.77 -9.59
CA LYS A 118 -10.66 26.56 -10.04
C LYS A 118 -11.98 25.83 -9.81
N LEU A 119 -12.06 24.55 -10.17
CA LEU A 119 -13.27 23.75 -9.97
C LEU A 119 -13.62 23.63 -8.48
N PHE A 120 -12.65 23.30 -7.63
CA PHE A 120 -12.83 23.19 -6.18
C PHE A 120 -13.37 24.49 -5.57
N MET A 121 -12.73 25.61 -5.89
CA MET A 121 -13.12 26.94 -5.39
C MET A 121 -14.47 27.42 -5.95
N THR A 122 -14.89 26.89 -7.10
CA THR A 122 -16.20 27.22 -7.71
C THR A 122 -17.31 26.24 -7.36
N MET A 123 -16.99 25.09 -6.73
CA MET A 123 -17.96 24.12 -6.21
C MET A 123 -18.68 24.60 -4.93
N ARG A 124 -19.17 25.86 -4.91
CA ARG A 124 -20.55 26.28 -4.59
C ARG A 124 -20.65 27.75 -4.14
N SER A 125 -21.48 28.51 -4.87
CA SER A 125 -22.39 29.52 -4.31
C SER A 125 -23.78 29.41 -4.98
N GLU A 126 -24.31 28.19 -5.20
CA GLU A 126 -25.66 28.01 -5.75
C GLU A 126 -26.76 28.02 -4.68
N ARG A 127 -26.43 28.24 -3.40
CA ARG A 127 -27.43 28.26 -2.33
C ARG A 127 -28.17 29.60 -2.19
N ASN A 128 -27.79 30.63 -2.96
CA ASN A 128 -28.35 31.98 -2.85
C ASN A 128 -29.07 32.48 -4.13
N GLN A 129 -29.27 31.63 -5.16
CA GLN A 129 -30.01 32.04 -6.36
C GLN A 129 -31.53 31.84 -6.27
N PHE A 130 -32.03 31.22 -5.20
CA PHE A 130 -33.46 31.14 -4.89
C PHE A 130 -33.69 31.54 -3.44
N GLY A 131 -33.74 32.85 -3.21
CA GLY A 131 -34.28 33.40 -1.97
C GLY A 131 -35.75 32.99 -1.82
N TYR A 132 -36.04 32.26 -0.74
CA TYR A 132 -37.35 32.16 -0.14
C TYR A 132 -37.22 32.60 1.32
#